data_AF-L7IYD3-F1
#
_entry.id   AF-L7IYD3-F1
#
_cell.length_a   1.000
_cell.length_b   1.000
_cell.length_c   1.000
_cell.angle_alpha   90.00
_cell.angle_beta   90.00
_cell.angle_gamma   90.00
#
_symmetry.space_group_name_H-M   'P 1'
#
loop_
_entity.id
_entity.type
_entity.pdbx_description
1 polymer ?
#
loop_
_entity_poly.entity_id
_entity_poly.type
_entity_poly.pdbx_seq_one_letter_code
_entity_poly.pdbx_strand_id
1 'polypeptide(L)'
;MFHQSQFMPIYPGAFPLAYVEEQLDVALEVADVIEGLLDQIVEYTPKNGTLATKKSALETMRKIFETTCLSGGHTAHEVRKNCYGWGGKLLEVLDVCSDDELDALVDDELLDKFDGVVDLAMDLGILYELQEGLDILEGNYDTDDEMNEDDDGYDDSDDYDDHDDGDNCKNHDDHYSDDYHSNTSDDEYDEYDDDKY
;
A
#
# COMPACT_ATOMS: atom_id res chain seq x y z
N MET A 1 27.56 53.78 37.30
CA MET A 1 28.08 52.40 37.42
C MET A 1 27.39 51.57 36.35
N PHE A 2 28.06 51.26 35.25
CA PHE A 2 27.58 50.32 34.25
C PHE A 2 28.58 49.16 34.24
N HIS A 3 28.15 47.98 34.70
CA HIS A 3 28.95 46.77 34.56
C HIS A 3 28.69 46.20 33.17
N GLN A 4 29.80 46.00 32.45
CA GLN A 4 29.90 45.45 31.10
C GLN A 4 29.23 44.08 31.04
N SER A 5 28.23 43.94 30.18
CA SER A 5 27.75 42.64 29.73
C SER A 5 28.85 42.03 28.87
N GLN A 6 29.43 40.92 29.32
CA GLN A 6 30.43 40.18 28.55
C GLN A 6 29.72 39.51 27.37
N PHE A 7 29.79 40.17 26.22
CA PHE A 7 29.41 39.61 24.94
C PHE A 7 30.43 38.51 24.59
N MET A 8 30.08 37.24 24.83
CA MET A 8 30.89 36.15 24.31
C MET A 8 30.81 36.18 22.78
N PRO A 9 31.95 36.15 22.06
CA PRO A 9 31.92 36.03 20.62
C PRO A 9 31.30 34.68 20.25
N ILE A 10 30.12 34.73 19.63
CA ILE A 10 29.54 33.60 18.93
C ILE A 10 30.51 33.28 17.79
N TYR A 11 31.32 32.23 17.94
CA TYR A 11 32.14 31.72 16.85
C TYR A 11 31.20 31.08 15.81
N PRO A 12 31.09 31.63 14.59
CA PRO A 12 30.37 30.97 13.52
C PRO A 12 31.23 29.81 13.04
N GLY A 13 30.96 28.59 13.52
CA GLY A 13 31.66 27.40 13.01
C GLY A 13 31.73 26.19 13.93
N ALA A 14 31.34 26.30 15.19
CA ALA A 14 31.22 25.15 16.08
C ALA A 14 29.75 24.97 16.45
N PHE A 15 28.96 24.35 15.57
CA PHE A 15 27.76 23.67 16.05
C PHE A 15 28.24 22.63 17.09
N PRO A 16 27.67 22.62 18.30
CA PRO A 16 28.11 21.68 19.33
C PRO A 16 27.87 20.26 18.80
N LEU A 17 28.95 19.48 18.69
CA LEU A 17 28.90 18.08 18.21
C LEU A 17 27.82 17.25 18.93
N ALA A 18 27.61 17.52 20.21
CA ALA A 18 26.56 16.90 21.03
C ALA A 18 25.13 17.10 20.47
N TYR A 19 24.85 18.22 19.80
CA TYR A 19 23.53 18.48 19.20
C TYR A 19 23.30 17.65 17.93
N VAL A 20 24.37 17.35 17.19
CA VAL A 20 24.28 16.49 15.99
C VAL A 20 24.12 15.02 16.41
N GLU A 21 24.84 14.59 17.44
CA GLU A 21 24.69 13.25 18.02
C GLU A 21 23.25 13.01 18.52
N GLU A 22 22.68 13.95 19.27
CA GLU A 22 21.30 13.85 19.75
C GLU A 22 20.27 13.76 18.60
N GLN A 23 20.46 14.52 17.51
CA GLN A 23 19.55 14.46 16.36
C GLN A 23 19.65 13.14 15.59
N LEU A 24 20.84 12.53 15.55
CA LEU A 24 21.04 11.22 14.95
C LEU A 24 20.36 10.13 15.79
N ASP A 25 20.53 10.17 17.11
CA ASP A 25 19.88 9.22 18.02
C ASP A 25 18.36 9.27 17.90
N VAL A 26 17.78 10.48 17.87
CA VAL A 26 16.34 10.67 17.65
C VAL A 26 15.90 10.15 16.27
N ALA A 27 16.69 10.38 15.22
CA ALA A 27 16.34 9.89 13.89
C ALA A 27 16.36 8.36 13.80
N LEU A 28 17.31 7.71 14.46
CA LEU A 28 17.38 6.25 14.54
C LEU A 28 16.17 5.69 15.32
N GLU A 29 15.84 6.29 16.47
CA GLU A 29 14.66 5.89 17.24
C GLU A 29 13.36 6.02 16.42
N VAL A 30 13.21 7.11 15.66
CA VAL A 30 12.04 7.30 14.78
C VAL A 30 12.03 6.26 13.66
N ALA A 31 13.17 5.95 13.05
CA ALA A 31 13.26 4.92 12.02
C ALA A 31 12.86 3.53 12.56
N ASP A 32 13.38 3.15 13.74
CA ASP A 32 13.06 1.88 14.41
C ASP A 32 11.55 1.79 14.73
N VAL A 33 10.95 2.89 15.18
CA VAL A 33 9.50 2.94 15.46
C VAL A 33 8.69 2.74 14.18
N ILE A 34 9.08 3.38 13.07
CA ILE A 34 8.39 3.21 11.79
C ILE A 34 8.53 1.78 11.27
N GLU A 35 9.74 1.21 11.31
CA GLU A 35 9.95 -0.19 10.93
C GLU A 35 9.07 -1.13 11.75
N GLY A 36 9.02 -0.94 13.07
CA GLY A 36 8.16 -1.73 13.96
C GLY A 36 6.65 -1.55 13.70
N LEU A 37 6.21 -0.42 13.15
CA LEU A 37 4.84 -0.23 12.69
C LEU A 37 4.57 -0.97 11.39
N LEU A 38 5.51 -0.97 10.44
CA LEU A 38 5.39 -1.72 9.19
C LEU A 38 5.35 -3.23 9.47
N ASP A 39 6.20 -3.73 10.37
CA ASP A 39 6.18 -5.13 10.80
C ASP A 39 4.83 -5.53 11.43
N GLN A 40 4.25 -4.66 12.27
CA GLN A 40 2.91 -4.90 12.82
C GLN A 40 1.83 -4.94 11.73
N ILE A 41 1.91 -4.07 10.73
CA ILE A 41 0.95 -4.10 9.61
C ILE A 41 1.04 -5.44 8.87
N VAL A 42 2.26 -5.93 8.59
CA VAL A 42 2.47 -7.25 7.99
C VAL A 42 1.89 -8.35 8.87
N GLU A 43 2.21 -8.37 10.17
CA GLU A 43 1.72 -9.38 11.11
C GLU A 43 0.18 -9.41 11.21
N TYR A 44 -0.45 -8.23 11.21
CA TYR A 44 -1.91 -8.10 11.33
C TYR A 44 -2.66 -8.21 10.00
N THR A 45 -1.96 -8.47 8.88
CA THR A 45 -2.57 -8.68 7.57
C THR A 45 -2.39 -10.14 7.13
N PRO A 46 -3.14 -11.10 7.74
CA PRO A 46 -3.00 -12.49 7.37
C PRO A 46 -3.65 -12.78 6.00
N LYS A 47 -3.21 -13.85 5.35
CA LYS A 47 -3.77 -14.35 4.09
C LYS A 47 -5.30 -14.52 4.10
N ASN A 48 -5.84 -15.03 5.21
CA ASN A 48 -7.30 -15.22 5.40
C ASN A 48 -8.00 -13.98 6.02
N GLY A 49 -7.32 -12.83 6.04
CA GLY A 49 -7.88 -11.57 6.53
C GLY A 49 -8.98 -11.04 5.63
N THR A 50 -9.77 -10.08 6.13
CA THR A 50 -10.82 -9.46 5.33
C THR A 50 -10.24 -8.47 4.31
N LEU A 51 -10.93 -8.26 3.19
CA LEU A 51 -10.60 -7.20 2.23
C LEU A 51 -10.44 -5.83 2.91
N ALA A 52 -11.32 -5.50 3.86
CA ALA A 52 -11.24 -4.23 4.59
C ALA A 52 -9.92 -4.10 5.39
N THR A 53 -9.43 -5.19 5.99
CA THR A 53 -8.14 -5.22 6.70
C THR A 53 -6.99 -4.99 5.73
N LYS A 54 -6.98 -5.69 4.59
CA LYS A 54 -5.94 -5.56 3.55
C LYS A 54 -5.92 -4.14 2.96
N LYS A 55 -7.09 -3.56 2.64
CA LYS A 55 -7.21 -2.15 2.19
C LYS A 55 -6.66 -1.18 3.22
N SER A 56 -7.04 -1.37 4.49
CA SER A 56 -6.58 -0.52 5.59
C SER A 56 -5.07 -0.61 5.78
N ALA A 57 -4.48 -1.80 5.60
CA ALA A 57 -3.04 -2.01 5.65
C ALA A 57 -2.33 -1.21 4.55
N LEU A 58 -2.75 -1.39 3.28
CA LEU A 58 -2.18 -0.69 2.13
C LEU A 58 -2.25 0.83 2.28
N GLU A 59 -3.42 1.37 2.65
CA GLU A 59 -3.61 2.81 2.87
C GLU A 59 -2.75 3.35 4.03
N THR A 60 -2.53 2.55 5.08
CA THR A 60 -1.69 2.95 6.21
C THR A 60 -0.22 2.96 5.81
N MET A 61 0.26 1.93 5.12
CA MET A 61 1.63 1.86 4.61
C MET A 61 1.90 3.03 3.64
N ARG A 62 0.98 3.27 2.70
CA ARG A 62 1.04 4.42 1.79
C ARG A 62 1.25 5.74 2.53
N LYS A 63 0.45 6.00 3.58
CA LYS A 63 0.57 7.22 4.40
C LYS A 63 1.89 7.32 5.14
N ILE A 64 2.43 6.19 5.63
CA ILE A 64 3.75 6.14 6.28
C ILE A 64 4.85 6.51 5.27
N PHE A 65 4.83 5.91 4.09
CA PHE A 65 5.80 6.21 3.02
C PHE A 65 5.68 7.67 2.54
N GLU A 66 4.46 8.15 2.29
CA GLU A 66 4.18 9.53 1.92
C GLU A 66 4.74 10.51 2.97
N THR A 67 4.45 10.27 4.25
CA THR A 67 4.94 11.11 5.36
C THR A 67 6.46 11.10 5.43
N THR A 68 7.09 9.93 5.22
CA THR A 68 8.55 9.78 5.22
C THR A 68 9.20 10.58 4.08
N CYS A 69 8.58 10.60 2.90
CA CYS A 69 9.05 11.35 1.75
C CYS A 69 8.87 12.87 1.93
N LEU A 70 7.69 13.30 2.38
CA LEU A 70 7.35 14.71 2.51
C LEU A 70 7.95 15.40 3.75
N SER A 71 8.38 14.63 4.76
CA SER A 71 8.95 15.20 5.99
C SER A 71 10.26 15.95 5.72
N GLY A 72 10.32 17.20 6.16
CA GLY A 72 11.52 18.04 6.05
C GLY A 72 12.40 18.01 7.31
N GLY A 73 13.62 18.52 7.18
CA GLY A 73 14.55 18.71 8.30
C GLY A 73 15.63 17.62 8.42
N HIS A 74 16.55 17.83 9.37
CA HIS A 74 17.72 16.95 9.52
C HIS A 74 17.31 15.55 9.99
N THR A 75 16.46 15.45 11.01
CA THR A 75 15.94 14.16 11.51
C THR A 75 15.25 13.36 10.41
N ALA A 76 14.36 13.98 9.62
CA ALA A 76 13.67 13.28 8.53
C ALA A 76 14.63 12.79 7.43
N HIS A 77 15.66 13.57 7.13
CA HIS A 77 16.71 13.15 6.19
C HIS A 77 17.48 11.93 6.70
N GLU A 78 17.82 11.90 7.99
CA GLU A 78 18.49 10.74 8.58
C GLU A 78 17.56 9.52 8.72
N VAL A 79 16.25 9.70 8.98
CA VAL A 79 15.25 8.62 8.92
C VAL A 79 15.20 7.99 7.52
N ARG A 80 15.15 8.81 6.45
CA ARG A 80 15.16 8.32 5.06
C ARG A 80 16.41 7.51 4.70
N LYS A 81 17.56 7.80 5.33
CA LYS A 81 18.76 6.98 5.13
C LYS A 81 18.68 5.61 5.78
N ASN A 82 17.72 5.37 6.67
CA ASN A 82 17.56 4.12 7.41
C ASN A 82 16.30 3.35 6.97
N CYS A 83 15.62 3.75 5.90
CA CYS A 83 14.39 3.10 5.44
C CYS A 83 14.62 1.90 4.50
N TYR A 84 15.78 1.24 4.59
CA TYR A 84 16.10 0.10 3.72
C TYR A 84 15.16 -1.07 4.01
N GLY A 85 14.66 -1.72 2.96
CA GLY A 85 13.78 -2.90 3.08
C GLY A 85 12.34 -2.59 3.49
N TRP A 86 11.99 -1.33 3.81
CA TRP A 86 10.61 -0.96 4.13
C TRP A 86 9.66 -1.17 2.95
N GLY A 87 10.13 -0.97 1.71
CA GLY A 87 9.34 -1.27 0.51
C GLY A 87 9.07 -2.78 0.36
N GLY A 88 10.00 -3.64 0.79
CA GLY A 88 9.79 -5.10 0.82
C GLY A 88 8.62 -5.51 1.73
N LYS A 89 8.34 -4.74 2.79
CA LYS A 89 7.15 -4.99 3.65
C LYS A 89 5.84 -4.80 2.90
N LEU A 90 5.80 -3.87 1.93
CA LEU A 90 4.62 -3.70 1.08
C LEU A 90 4.41 -4.94 0.23
N LEU A 91 5.48 -5.48 -0.36
CA LEU A 91 5.43 -6.71 -1.15
C LEU A 91 4.95 -7.90 -0.30
N GLU A 92 5.38 -8.00 0.96
CA GLU A 92 4.86 -9.03 1.89
C GLU A 92 3.33 -8.90 2.11
N VAL A 93 2.79 -7.68 2.16
CA VAL A 93 1.33 -7.46 2.27
C VAL A 93 0.60 -7.75 0.95
N LEU A 94 1.23 -7.46 -0.18
CA LEU A 94 0.65 -7.76 -1.49
C LEU A 94 0.63 -9.27 -1.78
N ASP A 95 1.67 -10.01 -1.38
CA ASP A 95 1.79 -11.47 -1.56
C ASP A 95 0.68 -12.27 -0.84
N VAL A 96 0.09 -11.70 0.22
CA VAL A 96 -1.04 -12.33 0.92
C VAL A 96 -2.41 -12.03 0.27
N CYS A 97 -2.46 -11.13 -0.70
CA CYS A 97 -3.66 -10.82 -1.49
C CYS A 97 -3.71 -11.76 -2.69
N SER A 98 -4.86 -12.39 -2.96
CA SER A 98 -5.07 -13.06 -4.25
C SER A 98 -5.41 -12.05 -5.34
N ASP A 99 -5.25 -12.45 -6.60
CA ASP A 99 -5.58 -11.61 -7.78
C ASP A 99 -7.01 -11.04 -7.69
N ASP A 100 -8.00 -11.87 -7.38
CA ASP A 100 -9.41 -11.43 -7.19
C ASP A 100 -9.56 -10.38 -6.07
N GLU A 101 -8.71 -10.43 -5.05
CA GLU A 101 -8.72 -9.47 -3.97
C GLU A 101 -8.03 -8.17 -4.38
N LEU A 102 -6.92 -8.24 -5.11
CA LEU A 102 -6.23 -7.07 -5.67
C LEU A 102 -7.18 -6.31 -6.60
N ASP A 103 -7.85 -7.00 -7.54
CA ASP A 103 -8.88 -6.41 -8.42
C ASP A 103 -10.02 -5.71 -7.65
N ALA A 104 -10.40 -6.25 -6.49
CA ALA A 104 -11.45 -5.68 -5.65
C ALA A 104 -10.95 -4.53 -4.74
N LEU A 105 -9.67 -4.52 -4.40
CA LEU A 105 -9.04 -3.55 -3.49
C LEU A 105 -8.64 -2.27 -4.22
N VAL A 106 -8.09 -2.45 -5.42
CA VAL A 106 -7.45 -1.42 -6.23
C VAL A 106 -8.52 -0.65 -6.98
N ASP A 107 -8.68 0.60 -6.59
CA ASP A 107 -9.45 1.60 -7.33
C ASP A 107 -8.49 2.66 -7.88
N ASP A 108 -8.96 3.43 -8.89
CA ASP A 108 -8.17 4.50 -9.51
C ASP A 108 -7.61 5.49 -8.47
N GLU A 109 -8.37 5.74 -7.39
CA GLU A 109 -7.95 6.67 -6.33
C GLU A 109 -6.77 6.12 -5.52
N LEU A 110 -6.76 4.82 -5.20
CA LEU A 110 -5.64 4.18 -4.50
C LEU A 110 -4.39 4.14 -5.38
N LEU A 111 -4.54 3.81 -6.67
CA LEU A 111 -3.44 3.81 -7.64
C LEU A 111 -2.81 5.18 -7.78
N ASP A 112 -3.60 6.22 -8.06
CA ASP A 112 -3.12 7.60 -8.20
C ASP A 112 -2.32 8.06 -6.96
N LYS A 113 -2.79 7.68 -5.76
CA LYS A 113 -2.10 8.02 -4.51
C LYS A 113 -0.83 7.21 -4.30
N PHE A 114 -0.77 5.96 -4.75
CA PHE A 114 0.44 5.14 -4.66
C PHE A 114 1.48 5.60 -5.66
N ASP A 115 1.09 5.83 -6.92
CA ASP A 115 1.91 6.42 -7.97
C ASP A 115 2.61 7.70 -7.50
N GLY A 116 1.85 8.64 -6.92
CA GLY A 116 2.43 9.86 -6.36
C GLY A 116 3.43 9.62 -5.22
N VAL A 117 3.28 8.54 -4.45
CA VAL A 117 4.26 8.17 -3.40
C VAL A 117 5.49 7.51 -4.00
N VAL A 118 5.34 6.70 -5.05
CA VAL A 118 6.46 6.10 -5.78
C VAL A 118 7.31 7.19 -6.44
N ASP A 119 6.69 8.17 -7.09
CA ASP A 119 7.36 9.34 -7.67
C ASP A 119 8.22 10.08 -6.63
N LEU A 120 7.63 10.38 -5.46
CA LEU A 120 8.35 11.02 -4.37
C LEU A 120 9.53 10.18 -3.86
N ALA A 121 9.36 8.87 -3.75
CA ALA A 121 10.40 7.96 -3.30
C ALA A 121 11.55 7.86 -4.31
N MET A 122 11.23 7.79 -5.61
CA MET A 122 12.20 7.80 -6.71
C MET A 122 13.01 9.09 -6.78
N ASP A 123 12.35 10.25 -6.65
CA ASP A 123 13.01 11.56 -6.59
C ASP A 123 14.03 11.66 -5.45
N LEU A 124 13.76 10.97 -4.33
CA LEU A 124 14.61 10.91 -3.15
C LEU A 124 15.64 9.76 -3.20
N GLY A 125 15.54 8.85 -4.16
CA GLY A 125 16.40 7.67 -4.29
C GLY A 125 16.26 6.68 -3.14
N ILE A 126 15.05 6.50 -2.61
CA ILE A 126 14.72 5.57 -1.52
C ILE A 126 13.55 4.67 -1.92
N LEU A 127 13.35 3.56 -1.18
CA LEU A 127 12.18 2.68 -1.31
C LEU A 127 11.90 2.21 -2.75
N TYR A 128 12.93 1.77 -3.47
CA TYR A 128 12.82 1.35 -4.88
C TYR A 128 11.82 0.21 -5.09
N GLU A 129 11.60 -0.63 -4.07
CA GLU A 129 10.64 -1.74 -4.09
C GLU A 129 9.18 -1.25 -4.16
N LEU A 130 8.90 0.04 -3.93
CA LEU A 130 7.56 0.58 -4.13
C LEU A 130 7.13 0.58 -5.60
N GLN A 131 8.08 0.68 -6.54
CA GLN A 131 7.76 0.56 -7.96
C GLN A 131 7.22 -0.84 -8.26
N GLU A 132 7.89 -1.89 -7.77
CA GLU A 132 7.41 -3.28 -7.92
C GLU A 132 6.03 -3.47 -7.27
N GLY A 133 5.81 -2.86 -6.10
CA GLY A 133 4.49 -2.87 -5.46
C GLY A 133 3.41 -2.17 -6.28
N LEU A 134 3.74 -1.06 -6.94
CA LEU A 134 2.83 -0.36 -7.85
C LEU A 134 2.53 -1.21 -9.10
N ASP A 135 3.55 -1.83 -9.69
CA ASP A 135 3.39 -2.70 -10.86
C ASP A 135 2.43 -3.87 -10.55
N ILE A 136 2.53 -4.47 -9.36
CA ILE A 136 1.61 -5.50 -8.86
C ILE A 136 0.18 -4.93 -8.72
N LEU A 137 0.02 -3.73 -8.16
CA LEU A 137 -1.30 -3.12 -7.99
C LEU A 137 -1.96 -2.76 -9.33
N GLU A 138 -1.17 -2.38 -10.34
CA GLU A 138 -1.66 -2.11 -11.69
C GLU A 138 -2.02 -3.39 -12.48
N GLY A 139 -1.70 -4.56 -11.94
CA GLY A 139 -1.83 -5.83 -12.66
C GLY A 139 -0.77 -6.03 -13.75
N ASN A 140 0.30 -5.23 -13.72
CA ASN A 140 1.43 -5.29 -14.64
C ASN A 140 2.49 -6.30 -14.15
N TYR A 141 2.06 -7.47 -13.71
CA TYR A 141 3.00 -8.56 -13.45
C TYR A 141 3.67 -8.89 -14.80
N ASP A 142 5.01 -8.79 -14.87
CA ASP A 142 5.75 -9.36 -15.99
C ASP A 142 5.50 -10.88 -15.95
N THR A 143 4.44 -11.30 -16.64
CA THR A 143 4.11 -12.70 -16.84
C THR A 143 5.14 -13.25 -17.82
N ASP A 144 6.35 -13.51 -17.33
CA ASP A 144 7.40 -14.30 -17.99
C ASP A 144 6.96 -15.78 -18.22
N ASP A 145 5.66 -16.08 -18.18
CA ASP A 145 5.03 -17.35 -18.55
C ASP A 145 4.58 -17.38 -20.04
N GLU A 146 5.22 -16.60 -20.93
CA GLU A 146 5.24 -16.95 -22.36
C GLU A 146 6.27 -18.07 -22.63
N MET A 147 6.06 -19.25 -22.05
CA MET A 147 6.66 -20.50 -22.54
C MET A 147 5.67 -21.66 -22.46
N ASN A 148 4.56 -21.52 -23.17
CA ASN A 148 3.90 -22.69 -23.74
C ASN A 148 3.58 -22.44 -25.22
N GLU A 149 4.64 -22.30 -26.03
CA GLU A 149 4.59 -22.65 -27.45
C GLU A 149 4.37 -24.17 -27.55
N ASP A 150 3.14 -24.62 -27.29
CA ASP A 150 2.63 -25.85 -27.90
C ASP A 150 2.46 -25.55 -29.41
N ASP A 151 3.59 -25.56 -30.11
CA ASP A 151 3.72 -25.53 -31.56
C ASP A 151 2.91 -26.72 -32.12
N ASP A 152 1.82 -26.34 -32.76
CA ASP A 152 0.81 -27.14 -33.42
C ASP A 152 1.38 -27.81 -34.66
N GLY A 153 2.04 -28.96 -34.46
CA GLY A 153 2.41 -29.88 -35.52
C GLY A 153 1.19 -30.59 -36.14
N TYR A 154 0.59 -29.96 -37.16
CA TYR A 154 -0.39 -30.46 -38.14
C TYR A 154 -0.21 -31.95 -38.54
N ASP A 155 -1.30 -32.74 -38.48
CA ASP A 155 -2.10 -33.23 -39.62
C ASP A 155 -1.75 -34.66 -40.07
N ASP A 156 -2.61 -35.63 -39.73
CA ASP A 156 -2.98 -36.71 -40.68
C ASP A 156 -4.33 -37.35 -40.27
N SER A 157 -5.37 -36.95 -41.00
CA SER A 157 -6.43 -37.74 -41.65
C SER A 157 -7.13 -38.94 -40.98
N ASP A 158 -8.43 -39.03 -41.35
CA ASP A 158 -9.36 -40.18 -41.40
C ASP A 158 -10.46 -40.14 -40.32
N ASP A 159 -11.60 -39.49 -40.58
CA ASP A 159 -12.75 -39.98 -41.37
C ASP A 159 -13.34 -41.28 -40.79
N TYR A 160 -14.34 -41.20 -39.90
CA TYR A 160 -15.46 -42.16 -39.80
C TYR A 160 -16.66 -41.61 -39.00
N ASP A 161 -17.79 -41.56 -39.71
CA ASP A 161 -19.16 -41.93 -39.32
C ASP A 161 -19.88 -41.28 -38.14
N ASP A 162 -20.72 -40.30 -38.51
CA ASP A 162 -22.19 -40.40 -38.44
C ASP A 162 -22.78 -41.35 -37.37
N HIS A 163 -23.28 -40.78 -36.28
CA HIS A 163 -24.46 -41.33 -35.62
C HIS A 163 -25.38 -40.24 -35.06
N ASP A 164 -26.49 -40.14 -35.76
CA ASP A 164 -27.80 -39.56 -35.47
C ASP A 164 -28.41 -39.97 -34.11
N ASP A 165 -29.47 -39.24 -33.77
CA ASP A 165 -30.55 -39.50 -32.81
C ASP A 165 -30.34 -39.12 -31.34
N GLY A 166 -31.10 -38.10 -30.89
CA GLY A 166 -31.23 -37.87 -29.45
C GLY A 166 -32.09 -36.72 -28.95
N ASP A 167 -33.11 -36.28 -29.69
CA ASP A 167 -34.18 -35.40 -29.19
C ASP A 167 -34.77 -35.92 -27.85
N ASN A 168 -34.65 -35.16 -26.75
CA ASN A 168 -35.76 -35.08 -25.79
C ASN A 168 -35.71 -33.85 -24.85
N CYS A 169 -36.70 -33.01 -25.08
CA CYS A 169 -37.27 -31.92 -24.32
C CYS A 169 -37.37 -32.02 -22.77
N LYS A 170 -37.28 -30.87 -22.08
CA LYS A 170 -38.37 -30.18 -21.35
C LYS A 170 -37.89 -29.31 -20.17
N ASN A 171 -38.26 -28.03 -20.26
CA ASN A 171 -38.92 -27.18 -19.24
C ASN A 171 -38.73 -27.51 -17.75
N HIS A 172 -38.13 -26.55 -17.04
CA HIS A 172 -38.49 -26.07 -15.70
C HIS A 172 -37.95 -24.63 -15.64
N ASP A 173 -38.72 -23.53 -15.73
CA ASP A 173 -39.85 -23.08 -14.89
C ASP A 173 -39.63 -23.43 -13.42
N ASP A 174 -39.06 -22.50 -12.64
CA ASP A 174 -39.83 -21.76 -11.63
C ASP A 174 -38.91 -21.11 -10.59
N HIS A 175 -39.17 -19.81 -10.33
CA HIS A 175 -39.16 -19.13 -9.04
C HIS A 175 -37.91 -19.19 -8.13
N TYR A 176 -37.40 -18.02 -7.75
CA TYR A 176 -37.27 -17.53 -6.34
C TYR A 176 -36.68 -16.11 -6.38
N SER A 177 -37.51 -15.07 -6.27
CA SER A 177 -37.84 -14.31 -5.05
C SER A 177 -36.87 -13.16 -4.78
N ASP A 178 -37.32 -11.97 -5.17
CA ASP A 178 -36.94 -10.68 -4.59
C ASP A 178 -37.03 -10.73 -3.06
N ASP A 179 -36.00 -10.25 -2.37
CA ASP A 179 -36.14 -9.67 -1.03
C ASP A 179 -35.19 -8.46 -0.92
N TYR A 180 -35.72 -7.30 -1.30
CA TYR A 180 -35.17 -5.99 -0.98
C TYR A 180 -35.35 -5.72 0.53
N HIS A 181 -34.27 -5.82 1.30
CA HIS A 181 -34.19 -5.21 2.63
C HIS A 181 -33.49 -3.86 2.53
N SER A 182 -34.28 -2.80 2.28
CA SER A 182 -33.87 -1.43 2.58
C SER A 182 -33.83 -1.24 4.09
N ASN A 183 -32.62 -1.12 4.64
CA ASN A 183 -32.39 -0.68 6.01
C ASN A 183 -31.83 0.75 5.95
N THR A 184 -32.72 1.73 5.78
CA THR A 184 -32.41 3.14 6.04
C THR A 184 -32.64 3.39 7.51
N SER A 185 -31.58 3.21 8.31
CA SER A 185 -31.55 3.74 9.66
C SER A 185 -31.29 5.24 9.57
N ASP A 186 -32.32 6.02 9.88
CA ASP A 186 -32.23 7.42 10.30
C ASP A 186 -31.32 7.49 11.53
N ASP A 187 -30.09 7.95 11.36
CA ASP A 187 -29.28 8.44 12.48
C ASP A 187 -29.51 9.95 12.60
N GLU A 188 -30.34 10.31 13.59
CA GLU A 188 -30.55 11.65 14.10
C GLU A 188 -29.19 12.27 14.49
N TYR A 189 -28.85 13.38 13.84
CA TYR A 189 -27.76 14.24 14.29
C TYR A 189 -28.23 15.04 15.51
N ASP A 190 -27.67 14.71 16.67
CA ASP A 190 -27.75 15.56 17.86
C ASP A 190 -26.92 16.84 17.64
N GLU A 191 -27.64 17.96 17.58
CA GLU A 191 -27.13 19.33 17.53
C GLU A 191 -26.53 19.68 18.90
N TYR A 192 -25.19 19.77 19.00
CA TYR A 192 -24.54 20.28 20.20
C TYR A 192 -24.59 21.81 20.22
N ASP A 193 -25.39 22.34 21.16
CA ASP A 193 -25.42 23.74 21.57
C ASP A 193 -24.02 24.21 22.02
N ASP A 194 -23.47 25.14 21.24
CA ASP A 194 -22.28 25.92 21.56
C ASP A 194 -22.65 27.02 22.56
N ASP A 195 -22.56 26.71 23.85
CA ASP A 195 -22.71 27.68 24.93
C ASP A 195 -21.37 27.89 25.66
N LYS A 196 -20.76 29.03 25.33
CA LYS A 196 -20.02 29.95 26.21
C LYS A 196 -19.05 29.33 27.23
N TYR A 197 -17.78 29.71 27.14
CA TYR A 197 -17.09 30.54 28.15
C TYR A 197 -15.81 31.16 27.61
#